data_AF-A0A941AQR0-F1
#
_entry.id   AF-A0A941AQR0-F1
#
_cell.length_a   1.000
_cell.length_b   1.000
_cell.length_c   1.000
_cell.angle_alpha   90.00
_cell.angle_beta   90.00
_cell.angle_gamma   90.00
#
_symmetry.space_group_name_H-M   'P 1'
#
loop_
_entity.id
_entity.type
_entity.pdbx_description
1 polymer ?
#
loop_
_entity_poly.entity_id
_entity_poly.type
_entity_poly.pdbx_seq_one_letter_code
_entity_poly.pdbx_strand_id
1 'polypeptide(L)'
;MSEIQFLATTKPFSIPKNIENNSVFFGKGSSFYVWDLDPYWIEIVQPILTLSYLYEASGLGNKDFWTYIDKYMEVGDVLELYRIPVQQWYHAPIRNVLENPMHITINIGSRTYQYEHGKIKLNEKRWLEELSHRTLVTEHGVTTILNY
;
A
#
# COMPACT_ATOMS: atom_id res chain seq x y z
N MET A 1 13.90 -1.08 -15.38
CA MET A 1 12.71 -1.96 -15.43
C MET A 1 11.57 -1.18 -14.78
N SER A 2 10.41 -1.08 -15.42
CA SER A 2 9.28 -0.32 -14.88
C SER A 2 8.49 -1.20 -13.90
N GLU A 3 8.64 -0.92 -12.61
CA GLU A 3 7.72 -1.39 -11.57
C GLU A 3 6.40 -0.61 -11.69
N ILE A 4 5.30 -1.19 -11.27
CA ILE A 4 4.04 -0.47 -11.03
C ILE A 4 3.48 -0.87 -9.66
N GLN A 5 2.97 0.11 -8.93
CA GLN A 5 2.35 -0.08 -7.62
C GLN A 5 0.92 0.43 -7.67
N PHE A 6 0.02 -0.25 -6.96
CA PHE A 6 -1.39 0.02 -6.94
C PHE A 6 -1.85 0.32 -5.53
N LEU A 7 -2.78 1.26 -5.43
CA LEU A 7 -3.47 1.63 -4.19
C LEU A 7 -4.97 1.56 -4.48
N ALA A 8 -5.69 0.75 -3.71
CA ALA A 8 -7.14 0.73 -3.72
C ALA A 8 -7.71 1.24 -2.40
N THR A 9 -8.86 1.92 -2.47
CA THR A 9 -9.42 2.65 -1.32
C THR A 9 -10.94 2.57 -1.30
N THR A 10 -11.55 2.71 -0.12
CA THR A 10 -13.01 2.68 0.07
C THR A 10 -13.71 3.97 -0.35
N LYS A 11 -12.99 5.10 -0.36
CA LYS A 11 -13.48 6.45 -0.67
C LYS A 11 -12.52 7.14 -1.63
N PRO A 12 -12.94 8.17 -2.40
CA PRO A 12 -12.04 8.93 -3.26
C PRO A 12 -10.78 9.36 -2.52
N PHE A 13 -9.62 9.09 -3.11
CA PHE A 13 -8.33 9.31 -2.48
C PHE A 13 -7.75 10.65 -2.92
N SER A 14 -7.21 11.40 -1.96
CA SER A 14 -6.52 12.66 -2.24
C SER A 14 -5.36 12.81 -1.29
N ILE A 15 -4.17 13.10 -1.82
CA ILE A 15 -3.00 13.41 -1.01
C ILE A 15 -3.12 14.86 -0.56
N PRO A 16 -3.10 15.14 0.76
CA PRO A 16 -3.07 16.50 1.28
C PRO A 16 -1.84 17.28 0.77
N LYS A 17 -2.03 18.52 0.33
CA LYS A 17 -0.98 19.40 -0.23
C LYS A 17 0.24 19.60 0.68
N ASN A 18 0.09 19.41 1.99
CA ASN A 18 1.19 19.52 2.96
C ASN A 18 2.12 18.29 2.97
N ILE A 19 1.67 17.13 2.47
CA ILE A 19 2.55 15.99 2.19
C ILE A 19 3.25 16.22 0.84
N GLU A 20 2.53 16.68 -0.19
CA GLU A 20 3.12 17.01 -1.50
C GLU A 20 4.27 18.04 -1.36
N ASN A 21 4.12 19.09 -0.54
CA ASN A 21 5.14 20.12 -0.36
C ASN A 21 6.32 19.72 0.56
N ASN A 22 6.16 18.69 1.42
CA ASN A 22 7.26 18.23 2.28
C ASN A 22 8.33 17.45 1.50
N SER A 23 8.01 17.00 0.29
CA SER A 23 8.95 16.38 -0.66
C SER A 23 10.11 17.30 -1.06
N VAL A 24 9.93 18.62 -1.00
CA VAL A 24 10.95 19.61 -1.38
C VAL A 24 11.95 19.86 -0.25
N PHE A 25 11.57 19.62 1.02
CA PHE A 25 12.37 19.98 2.19
C PHE A 25 13.20 18.83 2.79
N PHE A 26 12.92 17.58 2.45
CA PHE A 26 13.69 16.42 2.92
C PHE A 26 14.34 15.70 1.74
N GLY A 27 15.67 15.85 1.62
CA GLY A 27 16.45 15.42 0.47
C GLY A 27 16.30 13.93 0.07
N LYS A 28 16.31 13.69 -1.24
CA LYS A 28 16.61 12.42 -1.94
C LYS A 28 15.90 11.16 -1.40
N GLY A 29 14.63 11.25 -1.03
CA GLY A 29 13.73 10.10 -0.96
C GLY A 29 12.60 10.29 -1.97
N SER A 30 12.30 9.27 -2.79
CA SER A 30 11.17 9.28 -3.72
C SER A 30 9.90 9.66 -2.96
N SER A 31 9.22 10.73 -3.33
CA SER A 31 8.01 11.20 -2.61
C SER A 31 6.82 10.27 -2.89
N PHE A 32 5.79 10.33 -2.02
CA PHE A 32 4.57 9.55 -2.21
C PHE A 32 3.62 10.28 -3.16
N TYR A 33 3.27 9.63 -4.27
CA TYR A 33 2.40 10.15 -5.31
C TYR A 33 1.34 9.12 -5.66
N VAL A 34 0.14 9.61 -6.02
CA VAL A 34 -0.99 8.78 -6.45
C VAL A 34 -1.65 9.46 -7.65
N TRP A 35 -2.01 8.68 -8.66
CA TRP A 35 -2.65 9.15 -9.88
C TRP A 35 -3.72 8.17 -10.35
N ASP A 36 -4.59 8.66 -11.24
CA ASP A 36 -5.64 7.83 -11.82
C ASP A 36 -5.04 6.64 -12.56
N LEU A 37 -5.63 5.47 -12.33
CA LEU A 37 -5.16 4.24 -12.93
C LEU A 37 -5.58 4.14 -14.39
N ASP A 38 -4.65 3.77 -15.28
CA ASP A 38 -4.97 3.51 -16.69
C ASP A 38 -6.04 2.40 -16.81
N PRO A 39 -7.08 2.57 -17.65
CA PRO A 39 -8.12 1.55 -17.85
C PRO A 39 -7.59 0.15 -18.15
N TYR A 40 -6.45 0.03 -18.85
CA TYR A 40 -5.80 -1.25 -19.12
C TYR A 40 -5.44 -2.00 -17.83
N TRP A 41 -4.93 -1.28 -16.83
CA TRP A 41 -4.54 -1.89 -15.55
C TRP A 41 -5.73 -2.20 -14.66
N ILE A 42 -6.82 -1.43 -14.76
CA ILE A 42 -8.05 -1.66 -13.98
C ILE A 42 -8.54 -3.10 -14.19
N GLU A 43 -8.70 -3.54 -15.44
CA GLU A 43 -9.19 -4.89 -15.75
C GLU A 43 -8.26 -6.00 -15.21
N ILE A 44 -6.95 -5.72 -15.13
CA ILE A 44 -5.94 -6.68 -14.67
C ILE A 44 -5.95 -6.83 -13.15
N VAL A 45 -6.09 -5.73 -12.40
CA VAL A 45 -5.96 -5.74 -10.94
C VAL A 45 -7.28 -5.87 -10.20
N GLN A 46 -8.41 -5.59 -10.86
CA GLN A 46 -9.75 -5.72 -10.27
C GLN A 46 -10.10 -7.13 -9.75
N PRO A 47 -9.59 -8.25 -10.30
CA PRO A 47 -9.77 -9.57 -9.69
C PRO A 47 -9.04 -9.76 -8.36
N ILE A 48 -8.07 -8.89 -8.04
CA ILE A 48 -7.19 -9.00 -6.87
C ILE A 48 -7.52 -7.95 -5.82
N LEU A 49 -7.72 -6.71 -6.25
CA LEU A 49 -8.08 -5.58 -5.39
C LEU A 49 -9.60 -5.51 -5.27
N THR A 50 -10.09 -5.52 -4.04
CA THR A 50 -11.52 -5.63 -3.74
C THR A 50 -12.19 -4.27 -3.62
N LEU A 51 -11.42 -3.21 -3.41
CA LEU A 51 -11.92 -1.85 -3.22
C LEU A 51 -12.19 -1.13 -4.56
N SER A 52 -13.21 -0.26 -4.56
CA SER A 52 -13.77 0.31 -5.79
C SER A 52 -12.95 1.44 -6.40
N TYR A 53 -12.19 2.19 -5.60
CA TYR A 53 -11.38 3.30 -6.09
C TYR A 53 -9.93 2.84 -6.26
N LEU A 54 -9.52 2.64 -7.51
CA LEU A 54 -8.20 2.13 -7.90
C LEU A 54 -7.31 3.25 -8.43
N TYR A 55 -6.07 3.27 -7.96
CA TYR A 55 -5.06 4.24 -8.35
C TYR A 55 -3.71 3.55 -8.61
N GLU A 56 -2.89 4.17 -9.44
CA GLU A 56 -1.47 3.87 -9.48
C GLU A 56 -0.75 4.77 -8.47
N ALA A 57 0.23 4.20 -7.78
CA ALA A 57 0.98 4.85 -6.73
C ALA A 57 2.48 4.74 -6.97
N SER A 58 3.25 5.65 -6.38
CA SER A 58 4.69 5.53 -6.24
C SER A 58 5.12 5.98 -4.87
N GLY A 59 6.17 5.34 -4.37
CA GLY A 59 6.70 5.60 -3.03
C GLY A 59 5.93 4.88 -1.92
N LEU A 60 5.20 3.79 -2.20
CA LEU A 60 4.61 2.99 -1.14
C LEU A 60 5.70 2.52 -0.16
N GLY A 61 5.48 2.72 1.14
CA GLY A 61 6.42 2.38 2.20
C GLY A 61 7.54 3.38 2.43
N ASN A 62 7.58 4.50 1.70
CA ASN A 62 8.47 5.61 2.03
C ASN A 62 7.96 6.36 3.28
N LYS A 63 8.74 7.35 3.73
CA LYS A 63 8.39 8.18 4.89
C LYS A 63 7.08 8.96 4.71
N ASP A 64 6.82 9.48 3.51
CA ASP A 64 5.64 10.29 3.22
C ASP A 64 4.35 9.45 3.25
N PHE A 65 4.40 8.24 2.72
CA PHE A 65 3.37 7.21 2.80
C PHE A 65 3.06 6.89 4.25
N TRP A 66 4.07 6.55 5.06
CA TRP A 66 3.85 6.24 6.47
C TRP A 66 3.31 7.45 7.26
N THR A 67 3.73 8.65 6.91
CA THR A 67 3.19 9.90 7.48
C THR A 67 1.73 10.08 7.08
N TYR A 68 1.35 9.74 5.84
CA TYR A 68 -0.04 9.74 5.39
C TYR A 68 -0.88 8.79 6.24
N ILE A 69 -0.42 7.55 6.37
CA ILE A 69 -1.08 6.49 7.12
C ILE A 69 -1.33 6.88 8.58
N ASP A 70 -0.36 7.48 9.25
CA ASP A 70 -0.49 7.90 10.66
C ASP A 70 -1.45 9.08 10.85
N LYS A 71 -1.42 10.07 9.96
CA LYS A 71 -2.10 11.35 10.17
C LYS A 71 -3.48 11.46 9.54
N TYR A 72 -3.76 10.67 8.49
CA TYR A 72 -4.95 10.88 7.66
C TYR A 72 -5.84 9.65 7.54
N MET A 73 -5.40 8.45 7.96
CA MET A 73 -6.34 7.34 8.04
C MET A 73 -7.27 7.53 9.23
N GLU A 74 -8.56 7.65 8.94
CA GLU A 74 -9.61 7.75 9.94
C GLU A 74 -10.08 6.35 10.37
N VAL A 75 -10.77 6.28 11.51
CA VAL A 75 -11.36 5.01 11.97
C VAL A 75 -12.38 4.53 10.94
N GLY A 76 -12.27 3.28 10.51
CA GLY A 76 -13.07 2.68 9.44
C GLY A 76 -12.40 2.71 8.06
N ASP A 77 -11.31 3.47 7.87
CA ASP A 77 -10.62 3.51 6.58
C ASP A 77 -9.89 2.19 6.30
N VAL A 78 -9.93 1.79 5.03
CA VAL A 78 -9.24 0.61 4.49
C VAL A 78 -8.54 0.98 3.20
N LEU A 79 -7.28 0.55 3.10
CA LEU A 79 -6.45 0.65 1.91
C LEU A 79 -5.97 -0.75 1.52
N GLU A 80 -5.89 -1.02 0.23
CA GLU A 80 -5.24 -2.20 -0.29
C GLU A 80 -4.06 -1.78 -1.16
N LEU A 81 -2.94 -2.45 -0.98
CA LEU A 81 -1.71 -2.21 -1.73
C LEU A 81 -1.35 -3.46 -2.53
N TYR A 82 -0.89 -3.25 -3.75
CA TYR A 82 -0.35 -4.32 -4.57
C TYR A 82 0.81 -3.80 -5.42
N ARG A 83 1.75 -4.67 -5.80
CA ARG A 83 2.83 -4.28 -6.72
C ARG A 83 3.12 -5.35 -7.74
N ILE A 84 3.50 -4.90 -8.93
CA ILE A 84 4.02 -5.73 -10.00
C ILE A 84 5.46 -5.26 -10.26
N PRO A 85 6.47 -6.08 -9.90
CA PRO A 85 7.87 -5.66 -9.98
C PRO A 85 8.35 -5.32 -11.40
N VAL A 86 7.78 -6.00 -12.40
CA VAL A 86 8.09 -5.79 -13.82
C VAL A 86 6.78 -5.81 -14.60
N GLN A 87 6.36 -4.65 -15.11
CA GLN A 87 5.09 -4.51 -15.84
C GLN A 87 4.94 -5.50 -16.99
N GLN A 88 6.01 -5.78 -17.74
CA GLN A 88 5.99 -6.74 -18.86
C GLN A 88 5.69 -8.19 -18.44
N TRP A 89 5.90 -8.53 -17.17
CA TRP A 89 5.73 -9.89 -16.65
C TRP A 89 4.57 -9.98 -15.65
N TYR A 90 3.58 -9.09 -15.78
CA TYR A 90 2.47 -8.97 -14.84
C TYR A 90 1.69 -10.27 -14.60
N HIS A 91 1.57 -11.14 -15.61
CA HIS A 91 0.84 -12.40 -15.48
C HIS A 91 1.32 -13.28 -14.31
N ALA A 92 2.63 -13.32 -14.05
CA ALA A 92 3.18 -14.16 -13.00
C ALA A 92 2.81 -13.67 -11.58
N PRO A 93 3.05 -12.39 -11.21
CA PRO A 93 2.55 -11.82 -9.97
C PRO A 93 1.03 -11.95 -9.79
N ILE A 94 0.24 -11.71 -10.84
CA ILE A 94 -1.23 -11.83 -10.79
C ILE A 94 -1.63 -13.26 -10.46
N ARG A 95 -1.05 -14.24 -11.16
CA ARG A 95 -1.30 -15.66 -10.94
C ARG A 95 -0.91 -16.09 -9.52
N ASN A 96 0.24 -15.63 -9.03
CA ASN A 96 0.74 -15.97 -7.70
C ASN A 96 -0.27 -15.56 -6.61
N VAL A 97 -0.85 -14.37 -6.72
CA VAL A 97 -1.84 -13.87 -5.76
C VAL A 97 -3.14 -14.69 -5.84
N LEU A 98 -3.55 -15.11 -7.03
CA LEU A 98 -4.78 -15.89 -7.19
C LEU A 98 -4.64 -17.35 -6.74
N GLU A 99 -3.48 -17.97 -6.98
CA GLU A 99 -3.27 -19.40 -6.69
C GLU A 99 -2.77 -19.67 -5.26
N ASN A 100 -1.86 -18.84 -4.74
CA ASN A 100 -1.29 -19.02 -3.41
C ASN A 100 -1.01 -17.67 -2.74
N PRO A 101 -2.07 -16.95 -2.33
CA PRO A 101 -1.94 -15.61 -1.80
C PRO A 101 -1.16 -15.55 -0.49
N MET A 102 -0.20 -14.63 -0.43
CA MET A 102 0.51 -14.27 0.81
C MET A 102 0.10 -12.88 1.25
N HIS A 103 -1.16 -12.76 1.68
CA HIS A 103 -1.72 -11.48 2.12
C HIS A 103 -1.09 -11.00 3.43
N ILE A 104 -0.91 -9.68 3.51
CA ILE A 104 -0.48 -9.00 4.72
C ILE A 104 -1.64 -8.14 5.21
N THR A 105 -1.91 -8.14 6.51
CA THR A 105 -2.90 -7.28 7.13
C THR A 105 -2.26 -6.43 8.21
N ILE A 106 -2.37 -5.11 8.09
CA ILE A 106 -1.87 -4.14 9.06
C ILE A 106 -3.07 -3.42 9.66
N ASN A 107 -3.34 -3.68 10.95
CA ASN A 107 -4.31 -2.88 11.69
C ASN A 107 -3.55 -1.78 12.47
N ILE A 108 -3.82 -0.53 12.09
CA ILE A 108 -3.27 0.67 12.71
C ILE A 108 -3.90 0.90 14.08
N GLY A 109 -5.23 0.78 14.20
CA GLY A 109 -5.97 0.98 15.45
C GLY A 109 -5.54 0.00 16.54
N SER A 110 -5.51 -1.29 16.22
CA SER A 110 -5.05 -2.32 17.15
C SER A 110 -3.53 -2.54 17.18
N ARG A 111 -2.75 -1.82 16.36
CA ARG A 111 -1.29 -1.94 16.23
C ARG A 111 -0.83 -3.37 15.98
N THR A 112 -1.42 -4.06 15.00
CA THR A 112 -1.05 -5.44 14.67
C THR A 112 -0.63 -5.60 13.23
N TYR A 113 0.38 -6.43 13.01
CA TYR A 113 0.85 -6.87 11.71
C TYR A 113 0.63 -8.38 11.59
N GLN A 114 -0.12 -8.81 10.58
CA GLN A 114 -0.42 -10.21 10.30
C GLN A 114 0.06 -10.58 8.90
N TYR A 115 0.68 -11.73 8.78
CA TYR A 115 1.30 -12.25 7.56
C TYR A 115 1.32 -13.78 7.59
N GLU A 116 1.95 -14.43 6.60
CA GLU A 116 1.91 -15.89 6.43
C GLU A 116 2.43 -16.69 7.65
N HIS A 117 3.33 -16.12 8.46
CA HIS A 117 3.91 -16.82 9.61
C HIS A 117 3.25 -16.44 10.95
N GLY A 118 2.19 -15.64 10.92
CA GLY A 118 1.37 -15.36 12.10
C GLY A 118 1.07 -13.87 12.32
N LYS A 119 0.77 -13.52 13.56
CA LYS A 119 0.34 -12.17 13.98
C LYS A 119 1.26 -11.61 15.05
N ILE A 120 1.70 -10.38 14.84
CA ILE A 120 2.61 -9.64 15.72
C ILE A 120 1.90 -8.39 16.23
N LYS A 121 2.01 -8.12 17.52
CA LYS A 121 1.62 -6.83 18.11
C LYS A 121 2.81 -5.87 18.04
N LEU A 122 2.59 -4.72 17.43
CA LEU A 122 3.58 -3.66 17.24
C LEU A 122 3.70 -2.80 18.50
N ASN A 123 4.86 -2.18 18.70
CA ASN A 123 5.07 -1.25 19.81
C ASN A 123 4.25 0.03 19.64
N GLU A 124 3.45 0.41 20.63
CA GLU A 124 2.55 1.58 20.56
C GLU A 124 3.24 2.90 20.21
N LYS A 125 4.49 3.11 20.64
CA LYS A 125 5.24 4.36 20.43
C LYS A 125 6.12 4.34 19.18
N ARG A 126 6.48 3.14 18.69
CA ARG A 126 7.45 2.95 17.59
C ARG A 126 6.89 2.13 16.42
N TRP A 127 5.57 1.91 16.38
CA TRP A 127 4.93 1.05 15.38
C TRP A 127 5.25 1.46 13.94
N LEU A 128 5.35 2.77 13.63
CA LEU A 128 5.74 3.26 12.30
C LEU A 128 7.17 2.87 11.93
N GLU A 129 8.11 3.02 12.87
CA GLU A 129 9.50 2.64 12.68
C GLU A 129 9.59 1.12 12.47
N GLU A 130 8.89 0.33 13.31
CA GLU A 130 8.82 -1.12 13.14
C GLU A 130 8.22 -1.54 11.80
N LEU A 131 7.14 -0.89 11.34
CA LEU A 131 6.53 -1.16 10.04
C LEU A 131 7.43 -0.79 8.88
N SER A 132 8.19 0.30 8.98
CA SER A 132 9.13 0.73 7.93
C SER A 132 10.26 -0.28 7.67
N HIS A 133 10.54 -1.15 8.65
CA HIS A 133 11.51 -2.24 8.53
C HIS A 133 10.87 -3.58 8.15
N ARG A 134 9.54 -3.65 8.03
CA ARG A 134 8.81 -4.85 7.62
C ARG A 134 8.44 -4.80 6.15
N THR A 135 8.18 -5.97 5.59
CA THR A 135 7.68 -6.11 4.23
C THR A 135 6.31 -5.45 4.12
N LEU A 136 6.20 -4.41 3.29
CA LEU A 136 4.92 -3.75 3.04
C LEU A 136 4.16 -4.37 1.88
N VAL A 137 4.82 -4.70 0.77
CA VAL A 137 4.17 -5.23 -0.44
C VAL A 137 5.01 -6.36 -1.03
N THR A 138 4.36 -7.46 -1.37
CA THR A 138 4.96 -8.61 -2.06
C THR A 138 4.32 -8.78 -3.44
N GLU A 139 4.95 -9.56 -4.32
CA GLU A 139 4.35 -9.96 -5.59
C GLU A 139 3.34 -11.11 -5.44
N HIS A 140 3.21 -11.66 -4.23
CA HIS A 140 2.40 -12.84 -3.92
C HIS A 140 1.10 -12.51 -3.19
N GLY A 141 0.88 -11.26 -2.78
CA GLY A 141 -0.31 -10.92 -2.04
C GLY A 141 -0.59 -9.43 -1.96
N VAL A 142 -1.87 -9.14 -1.77
CA VAL A 142 -2.36 -7.82 -1.41
C VAL A 142 -2.05 -7.53 0.04
N THR A 143 -1.61 -6.31 0.32
CA THR A 143 -1.50 -5.80 1.69
C THR A 143 -2.69 -4.93 2.01
N THR A 144 -3.48 -5.33 3.00
CA THR A 144 -4.61 -4.55 3.50
C THR A 144 -4.20 -3.77 4.74
N ILE A 145 -4.29 -2.44 4.68
CA ILE A 145 -4.09 -1.56 5.82
C ILE A 145 -5.45 -1.05 6.27
N LEU A 146 -5.75 -1.20 7.55
CA LEU A 146 -7.05 -0.86 8.12
C LEU A 146 -6.90 -0.14 9.46
N ASN A 147 -7.86 0.71 9.80
CA ASN A 147 -7.88 1.43 11.07
C ASN A 147 -9.19 1.14 11.83
N TYR A 148 -9.17 0.10 12.68
CA TYR A 148 -10.29 -0.31 13.53
C TYR A 148 -9.82 -0.61 14.95
#